data_AF-A0A949VL79-F1
#
_entry.id   AF-A0A949VL79-F1
#
_cell.length_a   1.000
_cell.length_b   1.000
_cell.length_c   1.000
_cell.angle_alpha   90.00
_cell.angle_beta   90.00
_cell.angle_gamma   90.00
#
_symmetry.space_group_name_H-M   'P 1'
#
loop_
_entity.id
_entity.type
_entity.pdbx_description
1 polymer ?
#
loop_
_entity_poly.entity_id
_entity_poly.type
_entity_poly.pdbx_seq_one_letter_code
_entity_poly.pdbx_strand_id
1 'polypeptide(L)'
;MTRTLLPILLTAALFTACQEDPVQSEQYKALSNEKATVDAALAQRDSSLNVLFGSFNRISENLRSIREKQGAIGAVRTEGEPGQDMEQRIMTDLQQIDELLSENKALIAKLRKEAKANAGAIAALERTVAELERTVAEKDAEIGGLKEQLASANSSLATLMEMYRDKEQQANLQRNELNTAHYVIGSAKELKEKGIVTKEGGLAGLGATRKLNADALGDGHFKEIDITQVLELPIAGKKARLLTSHPQDSYRFEGAVDKLVITDPQRFWSASKYLVVQVD
;
A
#
# COMPACT_ATOMS: atom_id res chain seq x y z
N MET A 1 25.68 -94.53 70.34
CA MET A 1 26.26 -93.45 69.51
C MET A 1 25.25 -92.75 68.58
N THR A 2 23.94 -92.99 68.66
CA THR A 2 22.96 -92.47 67.69
C THR A 2 21.95 -91.44 68.22
N ARG A 3 21.93 -91.13 69.53
CA ARG A 3 20.90 -90.27 70.16
C ARG A 3 21.27 -88.78 70.31
N THR A 4 22.55 -88.41 70.18
CA THR A 4 23.03 -87.02 70.32
C THR A 4 23.29 -86.30 69.00
N LEU A 5 23.19 -87.00 67.86
CA LEU A 5 23.38 -86.40 66.52
C LEU A 5 22.11 -85.73 65.97
N LEU A 6 20.93 -86.15 66.43
CA LEU A 6 19.64 -85.61 65.98
C LEU A 6 19.42 -84.12 66.34
N PRO A 7 19.71 -83.63 67.56
CA PRO A 7 19.49 -82.22 67.89
C PRO A 7 20.51 -81.28 67.23
N ILE A 8 21.71 -81.76 66.87
CA ILE A 8 22.75 -80.97 66.19
C ILE A 8 22.45 -80.82 64.70
N LEU A 9 21.86 -81.84 64.07
CA LEU A 9 21.41 -81.77 62.67
C LEU A 9 20.21 -80.83 62.51
N LEU A 10 19.32 -80.79 63.52
CA LEU A 10 18.13 -79.94 63.52
C LEU A 10 18.46 -78.45 63.74
N THR A 11 19.46 -78.14 64.56
CA THR A 11 19.94 -76.76 64.76
C THR A 11 20.78 -76.25 63.58
N ALA A 12 21.52 -77.12 62.88
CA ALA A 12 22.22 -76.75 61.64
C ALA A 12 21.25 -76.45 60.48
N ALA A 13 20.14 -77.20 60.37
CA ALA A 13 19.11 -76.97 59.35
C ALA A 13 18.30 -75.68 59.55
N LEU A 14 18.20 -75.18 60.80
CA LEU A 14 17.53 -73.91 61.10
C LEU A 14 18.40 -72.68 60.79
N PHE A 15 19.72 -72.83 60.73
CA PHE A 15 20.63 -71.74 60.34
C PHE A 15 20.77 -71.57 58.82
N THR A 16 20.58 -72.64 58.04
CA THR A 16 20.62 -72.57 56.56
C THR A 16 19.31 -72.05 55.95
N ALA A 17 18.20 -72.07 56.68
CA ALA A 17 16.90 -71.59 56.21
C ALA A 17 16.75 -70.05 56.24
N CYS A 18 17.68 -69.33 56.86
CA CYS A 18 17.66 -67.86 57.00
C CYS A 18 18.77 -67.14 56.23
N GLN A 19 19.33 -67.76 55.19
CA GLN A 19 20.49 -67.21 54.48
C GLN A 19 20.19 -66.69 53.06
N GLU A 20 18.99 -66.90 52.54
CA GLU A 20 18.58 -66.33 51.25
C GLU A 20 17.91 -64.96 51.45
N ASP A 21 18.67 -63.92 51.13
CA ASP A 21 18.20 -62.54 51.09
C ASP A 21 16.98 -62.44 50.13
N PRO A 22 15.78 -62.05 50.60
CA PRO A 22 14.56 -62.09 49.79
C PRO A 22 14.64 -61.25 48.50
N VAL A 23 15.55 -60.27 48.48
CA VAL A 23 15.90 -59.40 47.34
C VAL A 23 16.61 -60.16 46.22
N GLN A 24 17.24 -61.30 46.52
CA GLN A 24 17.97 -62.11 45.54
C GLN A 24 17.15 -63.20 44.86
N SER A 25 15.92 -63.45 45.34
CA SER A 25 15.01 -64.42 44.73
C SER A 25 14.69 -64.06 43.28
N GLU A 26 14.58 -65.06 42.41
CA GLU A 26 14.21 -64.91 40.98
C GLU A 26 12.91 -64.09 40.82
N GLN A 27 11.92 -64.34 41.68
CA GLN A 27 10.63 -63.63 41.68
C GLN A 27 10.78 -62.14 42.02
N TYR A 28 11.62 -61.80 43.02
CA TYR A 28 11.87 -60.40 43.36
C TYR A 28 12.60 -59.65 42.24
N LYS A 29 13.60 -60.29 41.61
CA LYS A 29 14.31 -59.71 40.45
C LYS A 29 13.37 -59.50 39.26
N ALA A 30 12.50 -60.45 38.97
CA ALA A 30 11.49 -60.32 37.92
C ALA A 30 10.54 -59.14 38.20
N LEU A 31 10.02 -59.04 39.44
CA LEU A 31 9.13 -57.95 39.84
C LEU A 31 9.83 -56.58 39.83
N SER A 32 11.11 -56.52 40.23
CA SER A 32 11.91 -55.30 40.18
C SER A 32 12.16 -54.83 38.74
N ASN A 33 12.42 -55.76 37.82
CA ASN A 33 12.58 -55.46 36.39
C ASN A 33 11.26 -55.01 35.75
N GLU A 34 10.15 -55.64 36.13
CA GLU A 34 8.81 -55.22 35.69
C GLU A 34 8.48 -53.81 36.18
N LYS A 35 8.73 -53.52 37.46
CA LYS A 35 8.59 -52.17 38.02
C LYS A 35 9.44 -51.15 37.25
N ALA A 36 10.71 -51.44 37.02
CA ALA A 36 11.61 -50.53 36.28
C ALA A 36 11.11 -50.28 34.84
N THR A 37 10.54 -51.30 34.20
CA THR A 37 9.96 -51.20 32.85
C THR A 37 8.70 -50.34 32.85
N VAL A 38 7.82 -50.50 33.84
CA VAL A 38 6.62 -49.69 34.02
C VAL A 38 6.96 -48.23 34.34
N ASP A 39 7.92 -48.00 35.23
CA ASP A 39 8.38 -46.66 35.59
C ASP A 39 8.99 -45.94 34.37
N ALA A 40 9.76 -46.65 33.53
CA ALA A 40 10.28 -46.10 32.28
C ALA A 40 9.16 -45.76 31.27
N ALA A 41 8.13 -46.60 31.16
CA ALA A 41 6.98 -46.35 30.29
C ALA A 41 6.13 -45.15 30.78
N LEU A 42 5.97 -44.99 32.09
CA LEU A 42 5.29 -43.83 32.70
C LEU A 42 6.08 -42.54 32.45
N ALA A 43 7.39 -42.55 32.71
CA ALA A 43 8.25 -41.39 32.45
C ALA A 43 8.23 -40.97 30.95
N GLN A 44 8.21 -41.96 30.04
CA GLN A 44 8.07 -41.69 28.61
C GLN A 44 6.71 -41.06 28.27
N ARG A 45 5.61 -41.55 28.87
CA ARG A 45 4.28 -40.94 28.68
C ARG A 45 4.21 -39.53 29.23
N ASP A 46 4.73 -39.28 30.41
CA ASP A 46 4.72 -37.95 31.03
C ASP A 46 5.51 -36.94 30.19
N SER A 47 6.65 -37.37 29.64
CA SER A 47 7.42 -36.58 28.68
C SER A 47 6.62 -36.24 27.42
N SER A 48 5.96 -37.23 26.80
CA SER A 48 5.09 -36.99 25.63
C SER A 48 3.92 -36.07 25.96
N LEU A 49 3.27 -36.20 27.13
CA LEU A 49 2.20 -35.30 27.56
C LEU A 49 2.69 -33.86 27.69
N ASN A 50 3.87 -33.63 28.27
CA ASN A 50 4.47 -32.31 28.34
C ASN A 50 4.74 -31.72 26.95
N VAL A 51 5.25 -32.52 26.02
CA VAL A 51 5.45 -32.08 24.62
C VAL A 51 4.12 -31.71 23.96
N LEU A 52 3.06 -32.51 24.19
CA LEU A 52 1.72 -32.25 23.66
C LEU A 52 1.14 -30.94 24.19
N PHE A 53 1.15 -30.73 25.51
CA PHE A 53 0.66 -29.48 26.12
C PHE A 53 1.49 -28.27 25.68
N GLY A 54 2.81 -28.42 25.58
CA GLY A 54 3.69 -27.37 25.07
C GLY A 54 3.34 -26.96 23.64
N SER A 55 3.17 -27.93 22.74
CA SER A 55 2.77 -27.66 21.35
C SER A 55 1.36 -27.06 21.24
N PHE A 56 0.41 -27.52 22.05
CA PHE A 56 -0.95 -26.95 22.08
C PHE A 56 -0.96 -25.49 22.54
N ASN A 57 -0.25 -25.18 23.63
CA ASN A 57 -0.14 -23.81 24.14
C ASN A 57 0.51 -22.89 23.12
N ARG A 58 1.56 -23.36 22.43
CA ARG A 58 2.23 -22.61 21.38
C ARG A 58 1.31 -22.31 20.19
N ILE A 59 0.57 -23.32 19.71
CA ILE A 59 -0.42 -23.11 18.64
C ILE A 59 -1.50 -22.12 19.07
N SER A 60 -1.98 -22.21 20.31
CA SER A 60 -3.00 -21.31 20.85
C SER A 60 -2.52 -19.86 20.88
N GLU A 61 -1.28 -19.62 21.32
CA GLU A 61 -0.70 -18.28 21.30
C GLU A 61 -0.52 -17.77 19.86
N ASN A 62 0.01 -18.61 18.97
CA ASN A 62 0.15 -18.26 17.55
C ASN A 62 -1.18 -17.88 16.91
N LEU A 63 -2.25 -18.63 17.18
CA LEU A 63 -3.60 -18.33 16.69
C LEU A 63 -4.15 -17.02 17.29
N ARG A 64 -3.81 -16.68 18.53
CA ARG A 64 -4.16 -15.38 19.12
C ARG A 64 -3.44 -14.25 18.39
N SER A 65 -2.12 -14.37 18.18
CA SER A 65 -1.33 -13.39 17.45
C SER A 65 -1.81 -13.21 16.00
N ILE A 66 -2.15 -14.31 15.31
CA ILE A 66 -2.74 -14.25 13.96
C ILE A 66 -4.04 -13.44 13.99
N ARG A 67 -4.93 -13.69 14.96
CA ARG A 67 -6.20 -12.97 15.06
C ARG A 67 -6.01 -11.48 15.34
N GLU A 68 -5.09 -11.12 16.22
CA GLU A 68 -4.74 -9.73 16.53
C GLU A 68 -4.25 -9.00 15.26
N LYS A 69 -3.36 -9.63 14.50
CA LYS A 69 -2.84 -9.08 13.23
C LYS A 69 -3.90 -8.98 12.15
N GLN A 70 -4.73 -10.00 11.99
CA GLN A 70 -5.87 -9.96 11.06
C GLN A 70 -6.86 -8.84 11.44
N GLY A 71 -7.10 -8.62 12.74
CA GLY A 71 -7.91 -7.52 13.25
C GLY A 71 -7.32 -6.15 12.89
N ALA A 72 -5.99 -5.99 13.04
CA ALA A 72 -5.29 -4.77 12.64
C ALA A 72 -5.41 -4.51 11.12
N ILE A 73 -5.24 -5.53 10.29
CA ILE A 73 -5.45 -5.44 8.84
C ILE A 73 -6.90 -5.07 8.53
N GLY A 74 -7.87 -5.64 9.24
CA GLY A 74 -9.30 -5.34 9.08
C GLY A 74 -9.67 -3.90 9.42
N ALA A 75 -9.16 -3.36 10.54
CA ALA A 75 -9.42 -1.99 10.98
C ALA A 75 -8.86 -0.94 10.00
N VAL A 76 -7.69 -1.23 9.44
CA VAL A 76 -7.05 -0.41 8.41
C VAL A 76 -7.92 -0.28 7.15
N ARG A 77 -8.71 -1.32 6.80
CA ARG A 77 -9.62 -1.28 5.64
C ARG A 77 -10.82 -0.35 5.82
N THR A 78 -11.19 -0.01 7.06
CA THR A 78 -12.39 0.77 7.38
C THR A 78 -12.13 2.27 7.60
N GLU A 79 -10.92 2.69 7.96
CA GLU A 79 -10.71 4.02 8.55
C GLU A 79 -9.60 4.90 7.93
N GLY A 80 -8.95 4.54 6.80
CA GLY A 80 -7.84 5.36 6.28
C GLY A 80 -7.70 5.45 4.75
N GLU A 81 -7.28 6.62 4.26
CA GLU A 81 -6.77 6.76 2.88
C GLU A 81 -5.53 5.87 2.71
N PRO A 82 -5.43 5.07 1.62
CA PRO A 82 -4.29 4.18 1.40
C PRO A 82 -3.03 5.00 1.12
N GLY A 83 -2.12 5.08 2.10
CA GLY A 83 -0.76 5.59 1.93
C GLY A 83 0.27 4.47 1.78
N GLN A 84 1.45 4.77 1.22
CA GLN A 84 2.56 3.79 1.07
C GLN A 84 2.97 3.13 2.40
N ASP A 85 2.90 3.86 3.51
CA ASP A 85 3.22 3.34 4.84
C ASP A 85 2.21 2.27 5.33
N MET A 86 0.97 2.33 4.86
CA MET A 86 -0.09 1.39 5.20
C MET A 86 0.11 0.05 4.49
N GLU A 87 0.44 0.10 3.20
CA GLU A 87 0.74 -1.09 2.40
C GLU A 87 1.91 -1.88 2.99
N GLN A 88 3.00 -1.20 3.32
CA GLN A 88 4.18 -1.85 3.91
C GLN A 88 3.85 -2.53 5.24
N ARG A 89 3.00 -1.91 6.08
CA ARG A 89 2.55 -2.51 7.33
C ARG A 89 1.71 -3.77 7.09
N ILE A 90 0.74 -3.71 6.18
CA ILE A 90 -0.10 -4.87 5.83
C ILE A 90 0.77 -6.01 5.28
N MET A 91 1.72 -5.73 4.38
CA MET A 91 2.65 -6.74 3.86
C MET A 91 3.49 -7.37 4.97
N THR A 92 4.01 -6.56 5.89
CA THR A 92 4.79 -7.04 7.04
C THR A 92 3.95 -7.95 7.93
N ASP A 93 2.70 -7.55 8.22
CA ASP A 93 1.81 -8.37 9.04
C ASP A 93 1.42 -9.68 8.35
N LEU A 94 1.19 -9.67 7.03
CA LEU A 94 0.92 -10.88 6.25
C LEU A 94 2.11 -11.86 6.25
N GLN A 95 3.35 -11.36 6.15
CA GLN A 95 4.55 -12.20 6.25
C GLN A 95 4.66 -12.86 7.62
N GLN A 96 4.44 -12.10 8.69
CA GLN A 96 4.47 -12.64 10.06
C GLN A 96 3.33 -13.65 10.30
N ILE A 97 2.15 -13.43 9.72
CA ILE A 97 1.05 -14.41 9.76
C ILE A 97 1.45 -15.71 9.03
N ASP A 98 2.08 -15.62 7.85
CA ASP A 98 2.55 -16.81 7.11
C ASP A 98 3.55 -17.63 7.93
N GLU A 99 4.48 -16.97 8.61
CA GLU A 99 5.46 -17.62 9.50
C GLU A 99 4.77 -18.36 10.65
N LEU A 100 3.81 -17.72 11.32
CA LEU A 100 3.03 -18.32 12.41
C LEU A 100 2.18 -19.50 11.93
N LEU A 101 1.59 -19.42 10.74
CA LEU A 101 0.82 -20.51 10.12
C LEU A 101 1.73 -21.69 9.76
N SER A 102 2.93 -21.41 9.24
CA SER A 102 3.94 -22.43 8.96
C SER A 102 4.40 -23.14 10.25
N GLU A 103 4.68 -22.38 11.32
CA GLU A 103 5.01 -22.93 12.64
C GLU A 103 3.86 -23.80 13.16
N ASN A 104 2.61 -23.33 13.05
CA ASN A 104 1.43 -24.11 13.46
C ASN A 104 1.31 -25.44 12.70
N LYS A 105 1.53 -25.45 11.38
CA LYS A 105 1.53 -26.70 10.59
C LYS A 105 2.58 -27.69 11.09
N ALA A 106 3.78 -27.21 11.39
CA ALA A 106 4.85 -28.05 11.93
C ALA A 106 4.51 -28.59 13.34
N LEU A 107 3.95 -27.76 14.21
CA LEU A 107 3.53 -28.14 15.55
C LEU A 107 2.36 -29.15 15.52
N ILE A 108 1.39 -28.97 14.62
CA ILE A 108 0.29 -29.91 14.40
C ILE A 108 0.81 -31.26 13.91
N ALA A 109 1.75 -31.27 12.95
CA ALA A 109 2.39 -32.51 12.49
C ALA A 109 3.11 -33.23 13.64
N LYS A 110 3.79 -32.49 14.52
CA LYS A 110 4.43 -33.02 15.73
C LYS A 110 3.38 -33.58 16.71
N LEU A 111 2.32 -32.82 17.02
CA LEU A 111 1.21 -33.27 17.87
C LEU A 111 0.59 -34.57 17.36
N ARG A 112 0.33 -34.65 16.05
CA ARG A 112 -0.26 -35.83 15.40
C ARG A 112 0.65 -37.06 15.54
N LYS A 113 1.96 -36.87 15.38
CA LYS A 113 2.95 -37.95 15.56
C LYS A 113 2.99 -38.45 17.00
N GLU A 114 3.05 -37.53 17.97
CA GLU A 114 3.09 -37.84 19.41
C GLU A 114 1.78 -38.48 19.91
N ALA A 115 0.64 -38.02 19.39
CA ALA A 115 -0.68 -38.60 19.67
C ALA A 115 -0.75 -40.06 19.19
N LYS A 116 -0.29 -40.33 17.95
CA LYS A 116 -0.28 -41.68 17.36
C LYS A 116 0.70 -42.62 18.06
N ALA A 117 1.86 -42.12 18.49
CA ALA A 117 2.86 -42.91 19.21
C ALA A 117 2.36 -43.34 20.59
N ASN A 118 1.50 -42.55 21.22
CA ASN A 118 0.82 -42.89 22.45
C ASN A 118 -0.54 -43.51 22.13
N ALA A 119 -0.59 -44.74 21.61
CA ALA A 119 -1.84 -45.40 21.16
C ALA A 119 -2.99 -45.48 22.20
N GLY A 120 -2.71 -45.21 23.49
CA GLY A 120 -3.73 -45.02 24.54
C GLY A 120 -4.06 -43.55 24.88
N ALA A 121 -3.61 -42.57 24.10
CA ALA A 121 -3.88 -41.15 24.30
C ALA A 121 -5.18 -40.78 23.59
N ILE A 122 -6.27 -40.91 24.36
CA ILE A 122 -7.55 -40.18 24.33
C ILE A 122 -7.96 -39.64 22.95
N ALA A 123 -8.99 -40.23 22.34
CA ALA A 123 -9.68 -39.77 21.12
C ALA A 123 -10.11 -38.28 21.13
N ALA A 124 -9.99 -37.58 22.25
CA ALA A 124 -10.14 -36.13 22.36
C ALA A 124 -8.96 -35.38 21.72
N LEU A 125 -7.72 -35.87 21.85
CA LEU A 125 -6.53 -35.24 21.29
C LEU A 125 -6.52 -35.29 19.77
N GLU A 126 -6.89 -36.44 19.18
CA GLU A 126 -7.06 -36.57 17.73
C GLU A 126 -8.15 -35.62 17.20
N ARG A 127 -9.26 -35.46 17.91
CA ARG A 127 -10.30 -34.47 17.57
C ARG A 127 -9.77 -33.04 17.62
N THR A 128 -9.01 -32.68 18.66
CA THR A 128 -8.41 -31.35 18.77
C THR A 128 -7.42 -31.08 17.63
N VAL A 129 -6.60 -32.07 17.27
CA VAL A 129 -5.67 -31.97 16.13
C VAL A 129 -6.44 -31.74 14.83
N ALA A 130 -7.50 -32.50 14.57
CA ALA A 130 -8.33 -32.33 13.37
C ALA A 130 -8.99 -30.94 13.30
N GLU A 131 -9.45 -30.42 14.43
CA GLU A 131 -10.04 -29.07 14.50
C GLU A 131 -9.00 -27.95 14.28
N LEU A 132 -7.78 -28.14 14.80
CA LEU A 132 -6.66 -27.22 14.53
C LEU A 132 -6.24 -27.27 13.05
N GLU A 133 -6.20 -28.46 12.43
CA GLU A 133 -5.95 -28.60 10.98
C GLU A 133 -7.00 -27.83 10.17
N ARG A 134 -8.29 -27.97 10.51
CA ARG A 134 -9.39 -27.22 9.86
C ARG A 134 -9.23 -25.71 10.03
N THR A 135 -8.97 -25.26 11.25
CA THR A 135 -8.83 -23.82 11.56
C THR A 135 -7.66 -23.19 10.81
N VAL A 136 -6.50 -23.87 10.76
CA VAL A 136 -5.32 -23.39 10.02
C VAL A 136 -5.61 -23.32 8.53
N ALA A 137 -6.30 -24.32 7.96
CA ALA A 137 -6.67 -24.31 6.55
C ALA A 137 -7.64 -23.17 6.20
N GLU A 138 -8.61 -22.88 7.07
CA GLU A 138 -9.52 -21.73 6.89
C GLU A 138 -8.77 -20.40 6.95
N LYS A 139 -7.82 -20.26 7.88
CA LYS A 139 -6.99 -19.06 8.01
C LYS A 139 -6.03 -18.86 6.84
N ASP A 140 -5.43 -19.93 6.33
CA ASP A 140 -4.62 -19.90 5.10
C ASP A 140 -5.45 -19.38 3.91
N ALA A 141 -6.68 -19.88 3.74
CA ALA A 141 -7.56 -19.47 2.65
C ALA A 141 -7.97 -17.99 2.76
N GLU A 142 -8.30 -17.53 3.98
CA GLU A 142 -8.60 -16.12 4.25
C GLU A 142 -7.42 -15.20 3.92
N ILE A 143 -6.19 -15.60 4.31
CA ILE A 143 -4.97 -14.84 4.01
C ILE A 143 -4.68 -14.81 2.50
N GLY A 144 -4.94 -15.90 1.79
CA GLY A 144 -4.89 -15.92 0.32
C GLY A 144 -5.80 -14.87 -0.31
N GLY A 145 -7.07 -14.81 0.13
CA GLY A 145 -8.02 -13.82 -0.35
C GLY A 145 -7.63 -12.37 -0.02
N LEU A 146 -7.07 -12.13 1.18
CA LEU A 146 -6.57 -10.80 1.55
C LEU A 146 -5.39 -10.36 0.66
N LYS A 147 -4.47 -11.26 0.32
CA LYS A 147 -3.35 -10.98 -0.60
C LYS A 147 -3.83 -10.61 -2.00
N GLU A 148 -4.81 -11.33 -2.53
CA GLU A 148 -5.40 -11.03 -3.84
C GLU A 148 -6.09 -9.67 -3.86
N GLN A 149 -6.86 -9.36 -2.81
CA GLN A 149 -7.53 -8.05 -2.69
C GLN A 149 -6.52 -6.90 -2.59
N LEU A 150 -5.42 -7.08 -1.85
CA LEU A 150 -4.36 -6.08 -1.74
C LEU A 150 -3.69 -5.84 -3.11
N ALA A 151 -3.37 -6.90 -3.84
CA ALA A 151 -2.78 -6.78 -5.18
C ALA A 151 -3.72 -6.06 -6.16
N SER A 152 -5.01 -6.36 -6.12
CA SER A 152 -6.02 -5.70 -6.96
C SER A 152 -6.18 -4.22 -6.62
N ALA A 153 -6.20 -3.86 -5.33
CA ALA A 153 -6.28 -2.48 -4.87
C ALA A 153 -5.04 -1.66 -5.31
N ASN A 154 -3.84 -2.24 -5.16
CA ASN A 154 -2.60 -1.59 -5.60
C ASN A 154 -2.58 -1.32 -7.11
N SER A 155 -3.00 -2.31 -7.92
CA SER A 155 -3.12 -2.12 -9.37
C SER A 155 -4.10 -1.00 -9.72
N SER A 156 -5.24 -0.96 -9.02
CA SER A 156 -6.27 0.06 -9.25
C SER A 156 -5.78 1.46 -8.88
N LEU A 157 -5.04 1.58 -7.77
CA LEU A 157 -4.43 2.84 -7.34
C LEU A 157 -3.40 3.35 -8.35
N ALA A 158 -2.53 2.46 -8.86
CA ALA A 158 -1.55 2.81 -9.88
C ALA A 158 -2.23 3.37 -11.15
N THR A 159 -3.29 2.71 -11.63
CA THR A 159 -4.07 3.19 -12.77
C THR A 159 -4.73 4.55 -12.48
N LEU A 160 -5.30 4.74 -11.29
CA LEU A 160 -5.93 6.00 -10.92
C LEU A 160 -4.92 7.16 -10.86
N MET A 161 -3.72 6.91 -10.32
CA MET A 161 -2.64 7.90 -10.29
C MET A 161 -2.19 8.32 -11.70
N GLU A 162 -2.09 7.36 -12.63
CA GLU A 162 -1.76 7.64 -14.02
C GLU A 162 -2.84 8.48 -14.71
N MET A 163 -4.11 8.10 -14.55
CA MET A 163 -5.26 8.89 -15.06
C MET A 163 -5.29 10.31 -14.48
N TYR A 164 -5.00 10.46 -13.19
CA TYR A 164 -4.97 11.78 -12.54
C TYR A 164 -3.87 12.67 -13.13
N ARG A 165 -2.67 12.12 -13.33
CA ARG A 165 -1.56 12.85 -13.95
C ARG A 165 -1.88 13.28 -15.38
N ASP A 166 -2.45 12.39 -16.20
CA ASP A 166 -2.87 12.73 -17.56
C ASP A 166 -3.94 13.83 -17.56
N LYS A 167 -4.93 13.74 -16.66
CA LYS A 167 -5.96 14.76 -16.52
C LYS A 167 -5.42 16.10 -16.05
N GLU A 168 -4.49 16.12 -15.11
CA GLU A 168 -3.84 17.35 -14.63
C GLU A 168 -3.01 17.99 -15.75
N GLN A 169 -2.27 17.19 -16.53
CA GLN A 169 -1.53 17.68 -17.69
C GLN A 169 -2.48 18.28 -18.75
N GLN A 170 -3.56 17.57 -19.11
CA GLN A 170 -4.56 18.08 -20.05
C GLN A 170 -5.22 19.36 -19.55
N ALA A 171 -5.60 19.42 -18.27
CA ALA A 171 -6.19 20.61 -17.68
C ALA A 171 -5.21 21.80 -17.71
N ASN A 172 -3.93 21.57 -17.42
CA ASN A 172 -2.90 22.62 -17.50
C ASN A 172 -2.67 23.09 -18.93
N LEU A 173 -2.60 22.18 -19.91
CA LEU A 173 -2.48 22.56 -21.32
C LEU A 173 -3.67 23.40 -21.78
N GLN A 174 -4.90 22.95 -21.49
CA GLN A 174 -6.11 23.68 -21.84
C GLN A 174 -6.18 25.04 -21.13
N ARG A 175 -5.77 25.11 -19.86
CA ARG A 175 -5.73 26.36 -19.11
C ARG A 175 -4.72 27.34 -19.69
N ASN A 176 -3.54 26.85 -20.11
CA ASN A 176 -2.54 27.67 -20.77
C ASN A 176 -3.07 28.18 -22.12
N GLU A 177 -3.64 27.31 -22.96
CA GLU A 177 -4.25 27.74 -24.23
C GLU A 177 -5.34 28.80 -24.05
N LEU A 178 -6.23 28.62 -23.07
CA LEU A 178 -7.30 29.58 -22.80
C LEU A 178 -6.76 30.95 -22.33
N ASN A 179 -5.65 30.93 -21.60
CA ASN A 179 -5.04 32.13 -21.03
C ASN A 179 -3.97 32.77 -21.92
N THR A 180 -3.56 32.12 -23.00
CA THR A 180 -2.63 32.70 -23.96
C THR A 180 -3.32 33.73 -24.83
N ALA A 181 -2.75 34.93 -24.90
CA ALA A 181 -3.08 35.96 -25.88
C ALA A 181 -1.82 36.58 -26.46
N HIS A 182 -1.95 37.20 -27.63
CA HIS A 182 -0.84 37.69 -28.42
C HIS A 182 -1.00 39.19 -28.67
N TYR A 183 0.05 39.99 -28.50
CA TYR A 183 -0.03 41.43 -28.72
C TYR A 183 1.14 42.01 -29.51
N VAL A 184 0.90 43.13 -30.19
CA VAL A 184 1.92 43.93 -30.86
C VAL A 184 1.59 45.41 -30.71
N ILE A 185 2.63 46.20 -30.41
CA ILE A 185 2.56 47.66 -30.32
C ILE A 185 3.58 48.20 -31.31
N GLY A 186 3.17 49.14 -32.15
CA GLY A 186 4.08 49.73 -33.11
C GLY A 186 3.49 50.93 -33.83
N SER A 187 4.37 51.69 -34.47
CA SER A 187 3.94 52.79 -35.31
C SER A 187 3.20 52.29 -36.54
N ALA A 188 2.43 53.19 -37.15
CA ALA A 188 1.69 52.89 -38.37
C ALA A 188 2.60 52.42 -39.53
N LYS A 189 3.90 52.77 -39.51
CA LYS A 189 4.90 52.32 -40.49
C LYS A 189 5.41 50.92 -40.15
N GLU A 190 5.78 50.67 -38.90
CA GLU A 190 6.29 49.37 -38.43
C GLU A 190 5.24 48.25 -38.59
N LEU A 191 3.99 48.51 -38.23
CA LEU A 191 2.90 47.53 -38.39
C LEU A 191 2.66 47.18 -39.86
N LYS A 192 2.91 48.12 -40.78
CA LYS A 192 2.77 47.88 -42.23
C LYS A 192 3.97 47.12 -42.78
N GLU A 193 5.18 47.46 -42.35
CA GLU A 193 6.41 46.76 -42.76
C GLU A 193 6.43 45.31 -42.29
N LYS A 194 5.89 45.04 -41.10
CA LYS A 194 5.67 43.69 -40.57
C LYS A 194 4.46 42.96 -41.17
N GLY A 195 3.78 43.56 -42.15
CA GLY A 195 2.61 42.95 -42.80
C GLY A 195 1.36 42.80 -41.92
N ILE A 196 1.37 43.31 -40.68
CA ILE A 196 0.29 43.19 -39.69
C ILE A 196 -0.93 44.02 -40.11
N VAL A 197 -0.70 45.14 -40.80
CA VAL A 197 -1.77 45.99 -41.36
C VAL A 197 -1.56 46.24 -42.85
N THR A 198 -2.64 46.07 -43.62
CA THR A 198 -2.68 46.40 -45.05
C THR A 198 -3.47 47.70 -45.25
N LYS A 199 -3.17 48.42 -46.33
CA LYS A 199 -4.02 49.53 -46.81
C LYS A 199 -4.98 48.95 -47.83
N GLU A 200 -6.25 48.82 -47.49
CA GLU A 200 -7.31 48.39 -48.42
C GLU A 200 -8.26 49.55 -48.71
N GLY A 201 -8.66 49.67 -49.98
CA GLY A 201 -9.60 50.69 -50.47
C GLY A 201 -8.98 52.07 -50.70
N GLY A 202 -9.71 52.92 -51.44
CA GLY A 202 -9.34 54.30 -51.77
C GLY A 202 -8.73 54.47 -53.16
N LEU A 203 -9.31 55.36 -53.97
CA LEU A 203 -8.78 55.73 -55.28
C LEU A 203 -7.51 56.59 -55.06
N ALA A 204 -6.36 56.18 -55.59
CA ALA A 204 -5.08 56.89 -55.46
C ALA A 204 -4.66 57.26 -54.01
N GLY A 205 -5.03 56.45 -53.02
CA GLY A 205 -4.63 56.65 -51.61
C GLY A 205 -5.51 57.60 -50.79
N LEU A 206 -6.52 58.22 -51.41
CA LEU A 206 -7.56 58.98 -50.71
C LEU A 206 -8.66 58.02 -50.21
N GLY A 207 -8.90 58.00 -48.90
CA GLY A 207 -9.92 57.14 -48.27
C GLY A 207 -9.46 55.71 -47.92
N ALA A 208 -8.16 55.42 -48.01
CA ALA A 208 -7.63 54.11 -47.65
C ALA A 208 -7.79 53.83 -46.15
N THR A 209 -8.46 52.73 -45.83
CA THR A 209 -8.64 52.28 -44.44
C THR A 209 -7.60 51.20 -44.13
N ARG A 210 -6.99 51.27 -42.95
CA ARG A 210 -6.05 50.25 -42.49
C ARG A 210 -6.84 49.06 -41.98
N LYS A 211 -6.62 47.88 -42.55
CA LYS A 211 -7.25 46.64 -42.13
C LYS A 211 -6.20 45.71 -41.55
N LEU A 212 -6.59 44.97 -40.50
CA LEU A 212 -5.76 43.90 -39.95
C LEU A 212 -5.57 42.82 -41.01
N ASN A 213 -4.32 42.42 -41.22
CA ASN A 213 -4.01 41.27 -42.07
C ASN A 213 -4.17 39.98 -41.24
N ALA A 214 -5.25 39.24 -41.48
CA ALA A 214 -5.50 37.98 -40.77
C ALA A 214 -4.43 36.92 -41.06
N ASP A 215 -3.82 36.96 -42.26
CA ASP A 215 -2.78 36.02 -42.67
C ASP A 215 -1.46 36.23 -41.89
N ALA A 216 -1.26 37.41 -41.28
CA ALA A 216 -0.09 37.73 -40.47
C ALA A 216 -0.23 37.30 -38.99
N LEU A 217 -1.38 36.74 -38.59
CA LEU A 217 -1.65 36.24 -37.25
C LEU A 217 -0.95 34.88 -37.05
N GLY A 218 0.37 34.91 -36.90
CA GLY A 218 1.21 33.70 -36.75
C GLY A 218 2.69 33.90 -37.06
N ASP A 219 3.06 34.99 -37.74
CA ASP A 219 4.40 35.21 -38.30
C ASP A 219 5.49 35.63 -37.28
N GLY A 220 5.30 35.31 -36.00
CA GLY A 220 6.27 35.62 -34.92
C GLY A 220 6.41 37.11 -34.58
N HIS A 221 5.59 37.98 -35.17
CA HIS A 221 5.60 39.43 -34.91
C HIS A 221 4.85 39.83 -33.64
N PHE A 222 4.06 38.91 -33.08
CA PHE A 222 3.33 39.12 -31.84
C PHE A 222 4.11 38.57 -30.64
N LYS A 223 3.98 39.27 -29.52
CA LYS A 223 4.47 38.79 -28.22
C LYS A 223 3.37 38.01 -27.53
N GLU A 224 3.71 36.81 -27.08
CA GLU A 224 2.82 35.98 -26.28
C GLU A 224 2.76 36.46 -24.82
N ILE A 225 1.56 36.46 -24.25
CA ILE A 225 1.27 36.83 -22.86
C ILE A 225 0.24 35.90 -22.24
N ASP A 226 0.35 35.71 -20.93
CA ASP A 226 -0.71 35.15 -20.09
C ASP A 226 -1.64 36.28 -19.64
N ILE A 227 -2.90 36.22 -20.05
CA ILE A 227 -3.92 37.24 -19.76
C ILE A 227 -4.24 37.38 -18.27
N THR A 228 -3.89 36.39 -17.45
CA THR A 228 -4.08 36.44 -15.99
C THR A 228 -2.94 37.15 -15.27
N GLN A 229 -1.78 37.27 -15.91
CA GLN A 229 -0.57 37.87 -15.35
C GLN A 229 -0.33 39.28 -15.89
N VAL A 230 -0.57 39.49 -17.19
CA VAL A 230 -0.30 40.76 -17.88
C VAL A 230 -1.58 41.58 -17.98
N LEU A 231 -1.79 42.43 -16.97
CA LEU A 231 -2.94 43.34 -16.90
C LEU A 231 -2.62 44.76 -17.39
N GLU A 232 -1.34 45.10 -17.53
CA GLU A 232 -0.90 46.40 -17.99
C GLU A 232 0.10 46.25 -19.14
N LEU A 233 -0.09 47.04 -20.19
CA LEU A 233 0.81 47.09 -21.33
C LEU A 233 1.36 48.51 -21.48
N PRO A 234 2.68 48.72 -21.32
CA PRO A 234 3.29 50.03 -21.50
C PRO A 234 3.23 50.44 -22.97
N ILE A 235 2.98 51.72 -23.20
CA ILE A 235 2.84 52.32 -24.53
C ILE A 235 3.87 53.43 -24.66
N ALA A 236 4.72 53.33 -25.69
CA ALA A 236 5.67 54.37 -26.04
C ALA A 236 5.15 55.20 -27.22
N GLY A 237 4.33 56.21 -26.94
CA GLY A 237 3.75 57.09 -27.97
C GLY A 237 2.97 58.26 -27.38
N LYS A 238 2.69 59.29 -28.18
CA LYS A 238 1.88 60.44 -27.72
C LYS A 238 0.38 60.19 -27.90
N LYS A 239 0.03 59.24 -28.78
CA LYS A 239 -1.33 58.77 -29.02
C LYS A 239 -1.28 57.26 -29.25
N ALA A 240 -2.32 56.56 -28.83
CA ALA A 240 -2.50 55.15 -29.14
C ALA A 240 -3.92 54.84 -29.56
N ARG A 241 -4.06 53.87 -30.46
CA ARG A 241 -5.34 53.37 -30.93
C ARG A 241 -5.29 51.86 -31.07
N LEU A 242 -6.31 51.19 -30.55
CA LEU A 242 -6.53 49.76 -30.79
C LEU A 242 -7.06 49.57 -32.22
N LEU A 243 -6.41 48.70 -32.98
CA LEU A 243 -6.85 48.31 -34.32
C LEU A 243 -7.68 47.02 -34.31
N THR A 244 -7.54 46.22 -33.25
CA THR A 244 -8.37 45.04 -32.97
C THR A 244 -9.57 45.43 -32.10
N SER A 245 -10.65 44.65 -32.19
CA SER A 245 -11.88 44.91 -31.44
C SER A 245 -11.79 44.31 -30.03
N HIS A 246 -11.95 45.16 -29.02
CA HIS A 246 -12.02 44.79 -27.61
C HIS A 246 -13.13 45.60 -26.93
N PRO A 247 -13.93 45.03 -26.02
CA PRO A 247 -14.99 45.76 -25.33
C PRO A 247 -14.47 47.02 -24.61
N GLN A 248 -15.13 48.17 -24.79
CA GLN A 248 -14.64 49.44 -24.23
C GLN A 248 -14.69 49.49 -22.70
N ASP A 249 -15.54 48.68 -22.07
CA ASP A 249 -15.67 48.62 -20.61
C ASP A 249 -14.71 47.63 -19.94
N SER A 250 -13.83 46.97 -20.71
CA SER A 250 -12.83 46.03 -20.19
C SER A 250 -11.40 46.57 -20.18
N TYR A 251 -11.18 47.84 -20.56
CA TYR A 251 -9.86 48.48 -20.51
C TYR A 251 -9.93 50.01 -20.41
N ARG A 252 -8.80 50.64 -20.06
CA ARG A 252 -8.61 52.09 -20.13
C ARG A 252 -7.16 52.48 -20.40
N PHE A 253 -6.95 53.69 -20.90
CA PHE A 253 -5.62 54.29 -20.99
C PHE A 253 -5.35 55.17 -19.76
N GLU A 254 -4.15 55.07 -19.19
CA GLU A 254 -3.69 55.90 -18.08
C GLU A 254 -2.45 56.72 -18.46
N GLY A 255 -2.15 57.77 -17.69
CA GLY A 255 -0.95 58.59 -17.86
C GLY A 255 -0.85 59.29 -19.23
N ALA A 256 -1.92 59.91 -19.73
CA ALA A 256 -1.92 60.50 -21.08
C ALA A 256 -1.49 59.52 -22.20
N VAL A 257 -1.86 58.24 -22.05
CA VAL A 257 -1.58 57.12 -22.96
C VAL A 257 -0.19 56.47 -22.76
N ASP A 258 0.43 56.65 -21.59
CA ASP A 258 1.65 55.93 -21.18
C ASP A 258 1.44 54.41 -21.02
N LYS A 259 0.22 53.97 -20.67
CA LYS A 259 -0.11 52.55 -20.53
C LYS A 259 -1.57 52.22 -20.84
N LEU A 260 -1.79 51.00 -21.33
CA LEU A 260 -3.09 50.35 -21.45
C LEU A 260 -3.30 49.44 -20.23
N VAL A 261 -4.35 49.71 -19.44
CA VAL A 261 -4.74 48.92 -18.29
C VAL A 261 -5.97 48.10 -18.64
N ILE A 262 -5.86 46.79 -18.53
CA ILE A 262 -6.93 45.82 -18.76
C ILE A 262 -7.62 45.59 -17.41
N THR A 263 -8.88 46.00 -17.31
CA THR A 263 -9.66 45.94 -16.05
C THR A 263 -10.45 44.65 -15.92
N ASP A 264 -10.78 44.02 -17.05
CA ASP A 264 -11.39 42.69 -17.12
C ASP A 264 -10.73 41.89 -18.25
N PRO A 265 -9.73 41.04 -17.94
CA PRO A 265 -9.00 40.29 -18.95
C PRO A 265 -9.87 39.33 -19.76
N GLN A 266 -10.78 38.61 -19.10
CA GLN A 266 -11.62 37.64 -19.80
C GLN A 266 -12.52 38.33 -20.81
N ARG A 267 -13.12 39.46 -20.43
CA ARG A 267 -13.94 40.25 -21.33
C ARG A 267 -13.13 40.98 -22.40
N PHE A 268 -11.95 41.50 -22.06
CA PHE A 268 -11.07 42.17 -23.02
C PHE A 268 -10.64 41.21 -24.14
N TRP A 269 -10.28 39.98 -23.79
CA TRP A 269 -9.80 38.96 -24.73
C TRP A 269 -10.91 38.07 -25.31
N SER A 270 -12.19 38.36 -25.04
CA SER A 270 -13.32 37.52 -25.49
C SER A 270 -13.62 37.68 -26.99
N ALA A 271 -13.40 38.87 -27.53
CA ALA A 271 -13.66 39.18 -28.94
C ALA A 271 -12.48 38.81 -29.86
N SER A 272 -11.25 38.89 -29.34
CA SER A 272 -10.02 38.56 -30.05
C SER A 272 -8.92 38.22 -29.05
N LYS A 273 -8.15 37.15 -29.32
CA LYS A 273 -6.91 36.80 -28.60
C LYS A 273 -5.68 37.54 -29.13
N TYR A 274 -5.86 38.36 -30.17
CA TYR A 274 -4.84 39.22 -30.74
C TYR A 274 -5.13 40.69 -30.45
N LEU A 275 -4.13 41.40 -29.96
CA LEU A 275 -4.18 42.84 -29.70
C LEU A 275 -3.17 43.56 -30.59
N VAL A 276 -3.66 44.50 -31.40
CA VAL A 276 -2.81 45.39 -32.20
C VAL A 276 -3.03 46.83 -31.74
N VAL A 277 -1.98 47.45 -31.22
CA VAL A 277 -1.98 48.85 -30.81
C VAL A 277 -1.11 49.65 -31.76
N GLN A 278 -1.71 50.61 -32.46
CA GLN A 278 -0.98 51.60 -33.22
C GLN A 278 -0.62 52.78 -32.32
N VAL A 279 0.64 53.19 -32.35
CA VAL A 279 1.12 54.42 -31.69
C VAL A 279 1.54 55.48 -32.72
N ASP A 280 1.38 56.75 -32.35
CA ASP A 280 1.85 57.91 -33.12
C ASP A 280 2.85 58.77 -32.32
#